data_AF-A0A0C2MNL7-F1
#
_entry.id   AF-A0A0C2MNL7-F1
#
_cell.length_a   1.000
_cell.length_b   1.000
_cell.length_c   1.000
_cell.angle_alpha   90.00
_cell.angle_beta   90.00
_cell.angle_gamma   90.00
#
_symmetry.space_group_name_H-M   'P 1'
#
loop_
_entity.id
_entity.type
_entity.pdbx_description
1 polymer ?
#
loop_
_entity_poly.entity_id
_entity_poly.type
_entity_poly.pdbx_seq_one_letter_code
_entity_poly.pdbx_strand_id
1 'polypeptide(L)'
;MFMFAPISYGKPVCLIGGLCVSHAKKYIIALHFTTNHSEINFKYPINSDSRKEFIQKKEGYLDTQRSFFTNANEHSKSIVFASYQIPLLLASKNKPFTDAEEIIKAALNISARILMTKAAKKI
;
A
#
# COMPACT_ATOMS: atom_id res chain seq x y z
N MET A 1 -18.28 -19.98 0.81
CA MET A 1 -17.68 -18.66 1.07
C MET A 1 -17.09 -18.10 -0.21
N PHE A 2 -17.43 -16.86 -0.59
CA PHE A 2 -16.90 -16.20 -1.81
C PHE A 2 -15.44 -15.79 -1.57
N MET A 3 -14.56 -15.97 -2.57
CA MET A 3 -13.11 -15.71 -2.46
C MET A 3 -12.78 -14.23 -2.66
N PHE A 4 -13.04 -13.39 -1.65
CA PHE A 4 -12.78 -11.95 -1.69
C PHE A 4 -12.02 -11.47 -0.47
N ALA A 5 -11.09 -10.54 -0.68
CA ALA A 5 -10.42 -9.83 0.41
C ALA A 5 -11.12 -8.48 0.69
N PRO A 6 -11.30 -8.11 1.98
CA PRO A 6 -11.69 -6.75 2.34
C PRO A 6 -10.54 -5.77 2.06
N ILE A 7 -10.84 -4.59 1.51
CA ILE A 7 -9.89 -3.47 1.39
C ILE A 7 -10.28 -2.36 2.36
N SER A 8 -9.28 -1.64 2.84
CA SER A 8 -9.40 -0.42 3.66
C SER A 8 -10.28 0.69 3.06
N TYR A 9 -10.52 0.69 1.75
CA TYR A 9 -11.35 1.69 1.05
C TYR A 9 -12.79 1.20 0.76
N GLY A 10 -13.24 0.12 1.42
CA GLY A 10 -14.63 -0.34 1.40
C GLY A 10 -15.08 -1.09 0.13
N LYS A 11 -14.18 -1.29 -0.84
CA LYS A 11 -14.45 -2.11 -2.04
C LYS A 11 -13.83 -3.50 -1.89
N PRO A 12 -14.54 -4.62 -2.17
CA PRO A 12 -13.95 -5.96 -2.14
C PRO A 12 -13.03 -6.21 -3.36
N VAL A 13 -11.92 -6.94 -3.17
CA VAL A 13 -11.10 -7.49 -4.28
C VAL A 13 -11.41 -8.96 -4.46
N CYS A 14 -11.65 -9.38 -5.70
CA CYS A 14 -11.69 -10.79 -6.04
C CYS A 14 -10.29 -11.41 -5.97
N LEU A 15 -10.11 -12.45 -5.16
CA LEU A 15 -8.82 -13.14 -5.02
C LEU A 15 -8.42 -13.95 -6.26
N ILE A 16 -9.38 -14.24 -7.15
CA ILE A 16 -9.16 -15.04 -8.35
C ILE A 16 -8.66 -14.13 -9.48
N GLY A 17 -9.43 -13.08 -9.79
CA GLY A 17 -9.13 -12.14 -10.88
C GLY A 17 -8.33 -10.90 -10.48
N GLY A 18 -8.14 -10.62 -9.19
CA GLY A 18 -7.44 -9.42 -8.70
C GLY A 18 -8.21 -8.10 -8.92
N LEU A 19 -9.45 -8.17 -9.42
CA LEU A 19 -10.27 -7.02 -9.74
C LEU A 19 -11.12 -6.60 -8.54
N CYS A 20 -11.30 -5.29 -8.38
CA CYS A 20 -12.24 -4.73 -7.42
C CYS A 20 -13.67 -4.82 -7.96
N VAL A 21 -14.61 -5.23 -7.12
CA VAL A 21 -16.04 -5.07 -7.42
C VAL A 21 -16.50 -3.67 -7.02
N SER A 22 -17.40 -3.10 -7.82
CA SER A 22 -17.84 -1.70 -7.68
C SER A 22 -18.49 -1.41 -6.32
N HIS A 23 -19.22 -2.38 -5.77
CA HIS A 23 -19.93 -2.25 -4.51
C HIS A 23 -19.79 -3.51 -3.66
N ALA A 24 -19.69 -3.33 -2.34
CA ALA A 24 -19.70 -4.41 -1.36
C ALA A 24 -21.10 -5.00 -1.10
N LYS A 25 -21.98 -5.04 -2.12
CA LYS A 25 -23.31 -5.64 -1.99
C LYS A 25 -23.22 -7.14 -2.24
N LYS A 26 -23.83 -7.94 -1.35
CA LYS A 26 -23.80 -9.42 -1.44
C LYS A 26 -24.20 -9.95 -2.82
N TYR A 27 -25.22 -9.36 -3.45
CA TYR A 27 -25.67 -9.78 -4.79
C TYR A 27 -24.63 -9.48 -5.88
N ILE A 28 -23.91 -8.34 -5.80
CA ILE A 28 -22.85 -7.97 -6.77
C ILE A 28 -21.69 -8.96 -6.64
N ILE A 29 -21.27 -9.26 -5.42
CA ILE A 29 -20.20 -10.20 -5.11
C ILE A 29 -20.57 -11.60 -5.62
N ALA A 30 -21.80 -12.05 -5.33
CA ALA A 30 -22.29 -13.35 -5.77
C ALA A 30 -22.34 -13.42 -7.30
N LEU A 31 -22.91 -12.41 -7.97
CA LEU A 31 -22.99 -12.34 -9.42
C LEU A 31 -21.60 -12.41 -10.05
N HIS A 32 -20.67 -11.54 -9.62
CA HIS A 32 -19.30 -11.53 -10.11
C HIS A 32 -18.65 -12.92 -10.00
N PHE A 33 -18.82 -13.58 -8.86
CA PHE A 33 -18.25 -14.90 -8.64
C PHE A 33 -18.87 -15.95 -9.56
N THR A 34 -20.20 -15.96 -9.71
CA THR A 34 -20.89 -16.93 -10.56
C THR A 34 -20.64 -16.73 -12.05
N THR A 35 -20.53 -15.47 -12.52
CA THR A 35 -20.37 -15.18 -13.95
C THR A 35 -18.93 -15.29 -14.41
N ASN A 36 -17.96 -14.85 -13.60
CA ASN A 36 -16.56 -14.79 -14.01
C ASN A 36 -15.75 -16.01 -13.53
N HIS A 37 -16.26 -16.74 -12.53
CA HIS A 37 -15.54 -17.83 -11.86
C HIS A 37 -16.45 -19.04 -11.59
N SER A 38 -17.33 -19.37 -12.53
CA SER A 38 -18.29 -20.49 -12.44
C SER A 38 -17.62 -21.83 -12.07
N GLU A 39 -16.43 -22.10 -12.61
CA GLU A 39 -15.70 -23.37 -12.41
C GLU A 39 -14.94 -23.47 -11.09
N ILE A 40 -14.78 -22.36 -10.36
CA ILE A 40 -13.87 -22.34 -9.20
C ILE A 40 -14.34 -23.26 -8.07
N ASN A 41 -15.65 -23.47 -7.94
CA ASN A 41 -16.21 -24.39 -6.94
C ASN A 41 -15.98 -25.85 -7.30
N PHE A 42 -15.79 -26.17 -8.59
CA PHE A 42 -15.38 -27.50 -9.01
C PHE A 42 -13.89 -27.72 -8.74
N LYS A 43 -13.04 -26.75 -9.11
CA LYS A 43 -11.59 -26.84 -8.94
C LYS A 43 -11.13 -26.75 -7.48
N TYR A 44 -11.80 -25.93 -6.68
CA TYR A 44 -11.54 -25.74 -5.25
C TYR A 44 -12.87 -25.87 -4.48
N PRO A 45 -13.27 -27.10 -4.12
CA PRO A 45 -14.53 -27.34 -3.42
C PRO A 45 -14.69 -26.52 -2.14
N ILE A 46 -15.93 -26.22 -1.79
CA ILE A 46 -16.22 -25.45 -0.58
C ILE A 46 -15.71 -26.24 0.64
N ASN A 47 -15.02 -25.56 1.54
CA ASN A 47 -14.39 -26.12 2.74
C ASN A 47 -13.24 -27.11 2.50
N SER A 48 -12.75 -27.29 1.27
CA SER A 48 -11.56 -28.09 1.02
C SER A 48 -10.30 -27.39 1.55
N ASP A 49 -9.28 -28.17 1.93
CA ASP A 49 -7.99 -27.61 2.33
C ASP A 49 -7.28 -26.92 1.16
N SER A 50 -7.42 -27.47 -0.06
CA SER A 50 -6.94 -26.83 -1.29
C SER A 50 -7.53 -25.42 -1.50
N ARG A 51 -8.77 -25.19 -1.06
CA ARG A 51 -9.40 -23.87 -1.11
C ARG A 51 -8.82 -22.91 -0.09
N LYS A 52 -8.55 -23.39 1.13
CA LYS A 52 -7.93 -22.59 2.20
C LYS A 52 -6.52 -22.15 1.79
N GLU A 53 -5.71 -23.08 1.29
CA GLU A 53 -4.36 -22.80 0.79
C GLU A 53 -4.37 -21.78 -0.36
N PHE A 54 -5.30 -21.93 -1.30
CA PHE A 54 -5.46 -20.98 -2.40
C PHE A 54 -5.76 -19.57 -1.89
N ILE A 55 -6.71 -19.44 -0.95
CA ILE A 55 -7.08 -18.15 -0.36
C ILE A 55 -5.89 -17.53 0.35
N GLN A 56 -5.21 -18.27 1.23
CA GLN A 56 -4.07 -17.79 1.99
C GLN A 56 -2.94 -17.31 1.07
N LYS A 57 -2.63 -18.08 0.02
CA LYS A 57 -1.60 -17.71 -0.97
C LYS A 57 -1.96 -16.42 -1.70
N LYS A 58 -3.23 -16.27 -2.10
CA LYS A 58 -3.70 -15.09 -2.83
C LYS A 58 -3.74 -13.84 -1.95
N GLU A 59 -4.15 -13.99 -0.69
CA GLU A 59 -4.11 -12.90 0.30
C GLU A 59 -2.66 -12.43 0.53
N GLY A 60 -1.71 -13.35 0.74
CA GLY A 60 -0.31 -12.99 0.89
C GLY A 60 0.28 -12.27 -0.33
N TYR A 61 -0.11 -12.67 -1.54
CA TYR A 61 0.29 -11.97 -2.76
C TYR A 61 -0.29 -10.54 -2.81
N LEU A 62 -1.58 -10.39 -2.49
CA LEU A 62 -2.24 -9.08 -2.47
C LEU A 62 -1.64 -8.16 -1.41
N ASP A 63 -1.31 -8.67 -0.23
CA ASP A 63 -0.67 -7.87 0.82
C ASP A 63 0.75 -7.45 0.43
N THR A 64 1.49 -8.32 -0.24
CA THR A 64 2.80 -7.98 -0.81
C THR A 64 2.66 -6.86 -1.84
N GLN A 65 1.74 -7.00 -2.79
CA GLN A 65 1.47 -5.97 -3.80
C GLN A 65 1.03 -4.65 -3.16
N ARG A 66 0.11 -4.71 -2.19
CA ARG A 66 -0.35 -3.53 -1.45
C ARG A 66 0.80 -2.83 -0.74
N SER A 67 1.60 -3.57 0.02
CA SER A 67 2.71 -3.03 0.80
C SER A 67 3.75 -2.34 -0.09
N PHE A 68 4.04 -2.90 -1.27
CA PHE A 68 4.93 -2.27 -2.24
C PHE A 68 4.45 -0.86 -2.62
N PHE A 69 3.17 -0.73 -3.03
CA PHE A 69 2.63 0.57 -3.43
C PHE A 69 2.44 1.53 -2.25
N THR A 70 2.00 1.05 -1.08
CA THR A 70 1.83 1.93 0.09
C THR A 70 3.16 2.45 0.57
N ASN A 71 4.20 1.59 0.62
CA ASN A 71 5.54 2.00 1.03
C ASN A 71 6.14 3.01 0.04
N ALA A 72 6.00 2.76 -1.26
CA ALA A 72 6.46 3.70 -2.29
C ALA A 72 5.75 5.07 -2.17
N ASN A 73 4.43 5.07 -2.01
CA ASN A 73 3.65 6.29 -1.86
C ASN A 73 4.02 7.05 -0.56
N GLU A 74 4.22 6.34 0.54
CA GLU A 74 4.68 6.94 1.79
C GLU A 74 6.08 7.55 1.66
N HIS A 75 7.00 6.87 0.96
CA HIS A 75 8.32 7.40 0.67
C HIS A 75 8.25 8.67 -0.19
N SER A 76 7.42 8.68 -1.24
CA SER A 76 7.18 9.88 -2.05
C SER A 76 6.62 11.04 -1.23
N LYS A 77 5.67 10.80 -0.32
CA LYS A 77 5.16 11.82 0.60
C LYS A 77 6.24 12.38 1.51
N SER A 78 7.12 11.52 2.04
CA SER A 78 8.27 11.93 2.84
C SER A 78 9.23 12.82 2.04
N ILE A 79 9.54 12.47 0.79
CA ILE A 79 10.38 13.30 -0.09
C ILE A 79 9.76 14.69 -0.29
N VAL A 80 8.48 14.74 -0.64
CA VAL A 80 7.77 16.00 -0.86
C VAL A 80 7.78 16.85 0.42
N PHE A 81 7.54 16.24 1.57
CA PHE A 81 7.59 16.98 2.84
C PHE A 81 8.99 17.54 3.13
N ALA A 82 10.05 16.75 2.91
CA ALA A 82 11.43 17.21 3.07
C ALA A 82 11.79 18.35 2.10
N SER A 83 11.34 18.27 0.84
CA SER A 83 11.64 19.30 -0.16
C SER A 83 10.97 20.63 0.12
N TYR A 84 9.84 20.66 0.84
CA TYR A 84 9.22 21.91 1.33
C TYR A 84 9.88 22.47 2.59
N GLN A 85 10.41 21.62 3.46
CA GLN A 85 11.04 22.05 4.71
C GLN A 85 12.35 22.82 4.48
N ILE A 86 13.12 22.48 3.44
CA ILE A 86 14.42 23.12 3.16
C ILE A 86 14.25 24.59 2.72
N PRO A 87 13.39 24.95 1.75
CA PRO A 87 13.08 26.34 1.43
C PRO A 87 12.45 27.11 2.59
N LEU A 88 11.61 26.46 3.40
CA LEU A 88 11.04 27.09 4.59
C LEU A 88 12.14 27.46 5.59
N LEU A 89 13.11 26.57 5.81
CA LEU A 89 14.28 26.84 6.65
C LEU A 89 15.07 28.04 6.10
N LEU A 90 15.40 28.04 4.81
CA LEU A 90 16.10 29.13 4.13
C LEU A 90 15.40 30.48 4.35
N ALA A 91 14.10 30.53 4.08
CA ALA A 91 13.29 31.73 4.25
C ALA A 91 13.25 32.20 5.71
N SER A 92 13.11 31.26 6.66
CA SER A 92 13.05 31.58 8.10
C SER A 92 14.38 32.10 8.66
N LYS A 93 15.51 31.60 8.15
CA LYS A 93 16.86 31.98 8.60
C LYS A 93 17.38 33.21 7.88
N ASN A 94 16.84 33.53 6.70
CA ASN A 94 17.31 34.59 5.83
C ASN A 94 18.81 34.46 5.54
N LYS A 95 19.25 33.22 5.26
CA LYS A 95 20.63 32.85 4.96
C LYS A 95 20.72 32.26 3.55
N PRO A 96 21.86 32.42 2.85
CA PRO A 96 22.07 31.77 1.57
C PRO A 96 22.22 30.26 1.73
N PHE A 97 21.91 29.51 0.68
CA PHE A 97 22.02 28.04 0.68
C PHE A 97 23.46 27.52 0.93
N THR A 98 24.46 28.37 0.70
CA THR A 98 25.88 28.06 0.91
C THR A 98 26.30 28.06 2.38
N ASP A 99 25.42 28.47 3.32
CA ASP A 99 25.72 28.43 4.75
C ASP A 99 25.78 26.97 5.25
N ALA A 100 26.99 26.50 5.51
CA ALA A 100 27.22 25.09 5.83
C ALA A 100 26.61 24.67 7.18
N GLU A 101 26.65 25.55 8.19
CA GLU A 101 26.30 25.19 9.56
C GLU A 101 24.81 25.40 9.85
N GLU A 102 24.22 26.52 9.41
CA GLU A 102 22.81 26.83 9.69
C GLU A 102 21.85 26.26 8.65
N ILE A 103 22.30 26.05 7.41
CA ILE A 103 21.43 25.60 6.32
C ILE A 103 21.74 24.16 5.89
N ILE A 104 22.97 23.86 5.45
CA ILE A 104 23.30 22.55 4.87
C ILE A 104 23.16 21.45 5.93
N LYS A 105 23.78 21.62 7.11
CA LYS A 105 23.70 20.66 8.22
C LYS A 105 22.26 20.44 8.69
N ALA A 106 21.48 21.51 8.80
CA ALA A 106 20.08 21.42 9.19
C ALA A 106 19.22 20.72 8.12
N ALA A 107 19.43 21.00 6.83
CA ALA A 107 18.76 20.32 5.72
C ALA A 107 19.07 18.82 5.66
N LEU A 108 20.34 18.44 5.90
CA LEU A 108 20.75 17.04 6.00
C LEU A 108 20.06 16.33 7.19
N ASN A 109 20.00 16.97 8.36
CA ASN A 109 19.32 16.43 9.53
C ASN A 109 17.80 16.27 9.30
N ILE A 110 17.16 17.24 8.66
CA ILE A 110 15.74 17.18 8.28
C ILE A 110 15.51 16.00 7.34
N SER A 111 16.35 15.87 6.32
CA SER A 111 16.26 14.80 5.32
C SER A 111 16.48 13.43 5.96
N ALA A 112 17.50 13.27 6.81
CA ALA A 112 17.76 12.04 7.53
C ALA A 112 16.56 11.63 8.41
N ARG A 113 15.98 12.59 9.14
CA ARG A 113 14.82 12.34 10.01
C ARG A 113 13.56 11.95 9.24
N ILE A 114 13.33 12.49 8.04
CA ILE A 114 12.09 12.25 7.28
C ILE A 114 12.20 11.02 6.37
N LEU A 115 13.38 10.79 5.80
CA LEU A 115 13.62 9.74 4.81
C LEU A 115 14.13 8.44 5.45
N MET A 116 14.93 8.51 6.52
CA MET A 116 15.62 7.32 7.06
C MET A 116 14.85 6.61 8.19
N THR A 117 13.80 7.21 8.77
CA THR A 117 13.07 6.63 9.91
C THR A 117 12.22 5.40 9.57
N LYS A 118 12.05 5.04 8.29
CA LYS A 118 11.37 3.79 7.89
C LYS A 118 12.31 2.66 7.50
N ALA A 119 13.57 2.95 7.15
CA ALA A 119 14.57 1.93 6.87
C ALA A 119 15.02 1.19 8.14
N ALA A 120 14.97 1.86 9.31
CA ALA A 120 15.47 1.32 10.58
C ALA A 120 14.48 0.43 11.36
N LYS A 121 13.27 0.16 10.86
CA LYS A 121 12.28 -0.71 11.53
C LYS A 121 12.32 -2.18 11.08
N LYS A 122 13.37 -2.58 10.36
CA LYS A 122 13.51 -3.95 9.84
C LYS A 122 14.92 -4.51 10.04
N ILE A 123 15.46 -4.36 11.25
CA ILE A 123 16.57 -5.16 11.78
C ILE A 123 16.16 -5.63 13.17
#